data_AF-A0A8I1W934-F1
#
_entry.id   AF-A0A8I1W934-F1
#
_cell.length_a   1.000
_cell.length_b   1.000
_cell.length_c   1.000
_cell.angle_alpha   90.00
_cell.angle_beta   90.00
_cell.angle_gamma   90.00
#
_symmetry.space_group_name_H-M   'P 1'
#
loop_
_entity.id
_entity.type
_entity.pdbx_description
1 polymer ?
#
loop_
_entity_poly.entity_id
_entity_poly.type
_entity_poly.pdbx_seq_one_letter_code
_entity_poly.pdbx_strand_id
1 'polypeptide(L)'
;GLCRPKQPGIRWSALVLWIYRAWQVLLLAWEHNQLQVNASPFQTCDFMVRFTSWLPLDKWMRGIVEAYGDCAQDQWHWLGLTMPGWLIVVFAAYLIVAIVIALVMAICKEKRSMWR
;
A
#
# COMPACT_ATOMS: atom_id res chain seq x y z
N GLY A 1 -8.07 8.69 -10.80
CA GLY A 1 -9.23 9.48 -10.33
C GLY A 1 -9.22 10.89 -10.90
N LEU A 2 -8.17 11.67 -10.68
CA LEU A 2 -8.16 13.11 -11.00
C LEU A 2 -8.15 13.45 -12.50
N CYS A 3 -7.52 12.66 -13.38
CA CYS A 3 -7.28 13.12 -14.76
C CYS A 3 -8.52 13.19 -15.69
N ARG A 4 -9.67 12.58 -15.38
CA ARG A 4 -10.94 12.77 -16.12
C ARG A 4 -12.10 12.09 -15.38
N PRO A 5 -12.79 12.77 -14.44
CA PRO A 5 -13.72 12.10 -13.52
C PRO A 5 -15.03 11.63 -14.16
N LYS A 6 -15.41 12.17 -15.33
CA LYS A 6 -16.70 11.89 -15.99
C LYS A 6 -16.74 10.55 -16.72
N GLN A 7 -15.59 9.98 -17.10
CA GLN A 7 -15.53 8.73 -17.87
C GLN A 7 -15.60 7.50 -16.96
N PRO A 8 -16.58 6.59 -17.14
CA PRO A 8 -16.78 5.45 -16.25
C PRO A 8 -15.60 4.45 -16.28
N GLY A 9 -14.94 4.26 -17.43
CA GLY A 9 -13.78 3.36 -17.55
C GLY A 9 -12.60 3.78 -16.68
N ILE A 10 -12.30 5.08 -16.61
CA ILE A 10 -11.19 5.63 -15.79
C ILE A 10 -11.48 5.50 -14.30
N ARG A 11 -12.76 5.52 -13.89
CA ARG A 11 -13.14 5.33 -12.48
C ARG A 11 -12.89 3.91 -12.02
N TRP A 12 -13.29 2.92 -12.83
CA TRP A 12 -13.05 1.51 -12.53
C TRP A 12 -11.57 1.17 -12.55
N SER A 13 -10.80 1.64 -13.55
CA SER A 13 -9.35 1.39 -13.58
C SER A 13 -8.62 2.02 -12.40
N ALA A 14 -9.02 3.23 -12.00
CA ALA A 14 -8.47 3.88 -10.81
C ALA A 14 -8.81 3.13 -9.52
N LEU A 15 -10.03 2.59 -9.39
CA LEU A 15 -10.42 1.79 -8.23
C LEU A 15 -9.63 0.47 -8.16
N VAL A 16 -9.50 -0.24 -9.29
CA VAL A 16 -8.71 -1.47 -9.36
C VAL A 16 -7.25 -1.20 -9.00
N LEU A 17 -6.66 -0.13 -9.57
CA LEU A 17 -5.29 0.26 -9.23
C LEU A 17 -5.16 0.60 -7.75
N TRP A 18 -6.11 1.33 -7.18
CA TRP A 18 -6.11 1.67 -5.76
C TRP A 18 -6.13 0.43 -4.87
N ILE A 19 -7.11 -0.47 -5.07
CA ILE A 19 -7.23 -1.71 -4.29
C ILE A 19 -5.96 -2.55 -4.42
N TYR A 20 -5.45 -2.72 -5.65
CA TYR A 20 -4.24 -3.48 -5.90
C TYR A 20 -3.02 -2.91 -5.15
N ARG A 21 -2.80 -1.60 -5.22
CA ARG A 21 -1.67 -0.96 -4.54
C ARG A 21 -1.81 -1.02 -3.01
N ALA A 22 -2.99 -0.75 -2.49
CA ALA A 22 -3.25 -0.83 -1.05
C ALA A 22 -3.04 -2.25 -0.50
N TRP A 23 -3.46 -3.26 -1.26
CA TRP A 23 -3.24 -4.67 -0.89
C TRP A 23 -1.76 -5.04 -0.83
N GLN A 24 -0.98 -4.64 -1.84
CA GLN A 24 0.46 -4.90 -1.87
C GLN A 24 1.18 -4.24 -0.68
N VAL A 25 0.82 -3.00 -0.34
CA VAL A 25 1.42 -2.31 0.80
C VAL A 25 1.04 -2.98 2.13
N LEU A 26 -0.20 -3.47 2.27
CA LEU A 26 -0.63 -4.17 3.46
C LEU A 26 0.16 -5.48 3.68
N LEU A 27 0.39 -6.24 2.61
CA LEU A 27 1.22 -7.46 2.68
C LEU A 27 2.65 -7.16 3.11
N LEU A 28 3.26 -6.11 2.53
CA LEU A 28 4.62 -5.71 2.88
C LEU A 28 4.73 -5.23 4.33
N ALA A 29 3.76 -4.44 4.81
CA ALA A 29 3.71 -4.00 6.20
C ALA A 29 3.54 -5.18 7.17
N TRP A 30 2.75 -6.19 6.78
CA TRP A 30 2.60 -7.41 7.56
C TRP A 30 3.91 -8.20 7.67
N GLU A 31 4.63 -8.36 6.56
CA GLU A 31 5.94 -9.02 6.55
C GLU A 31 6.95 -8.28 7.43
N HIS A 32 7.03 -6.95 7.32
CA HIS A 32 7.86 -6.13 8.21
C HIS A 32 7.50 -6.29 9.68
N ASN A 33 6.21 -6.33 10.02
CA ASN A 33 5.77 -6.54 11.40
C ASN A 33 6.13 -7.95 11.92
N GLN A 34 6.08 -8.97 11.06
CA GLN A 34 6.50 -10.32 11.42
C GLN A 34 7.99 -10.40 11.72
N LEU A 35 8.83 -9.67 10.99
CA LEU A 35 10.27 -9.57 11.28
C LEU A 35 10.54 -8.93 12.66
N GLN A 36 9.69 -7.99 13.10
CA GLN A 36 9.81 -7.35 14.41
C GLN A 36 9.33 -8.26 15.56
N VAL A 37 8.16 -8.90 15.39
CA VAL A 37 7.54 -9.70 16.47
C VAL A 37 8.17 -11.09 16.59
N ASN A 38 8.63 -11.66 15.47
CA ASN A 38 9.25 -12.99 15.40
C ASN A 38 10.68 -12.88 14.86
N ALA A 39 11.55 -12.20 15.62
CA ALA A 39 12.96 -12.02 15.25
C ALA A 39 13.69 -13.37 15.22
N SER A 40 13.83 -13.94 14.02
CA SER A 40 14.68 -15.11 13.78
C SER A 40 15.98 -14.64 13.12
N PRO A 41 17.15 -15.12 13.58
CA PRO A 41 18.45 -14.65 13.07
C PRO A 41 18.73 -15.03 11.60
N PHE A 42 17.85 -15.83 10.99
CA PHE A 42 17.93 -16.25 9.59
C PHE A 42 16.99 -15.48 8.66
N GLN A 43 16.14 -14.59 9.19
CA GLN A 43 15.27 -13.71 8.40
C GLN A 43 15.76 -12.28 8.58
N THR A 44 16.71 -11.88 7.72
CA THR A 44 17.30 -10.54 7.73
C THR A 44 16.77 -9.74 6.54
N CYS A 45 16.62 -8.43 6.73
CA CYS A 45 16.35 -7.53 5.62
C CYS A 45 17.62 -7.32 4.78
N ASP A 46 17.44 -7.16 3.46
CA ASP A 46 18.52 -6.73 2.59
C ASP A 46 18.94 -5.29 2.93
N PHE A 47 20.24 -5.05 3.08
CA PHE A 47 20.80 -3.71 3.30
C PHE A 47 20.74 -2.81 2.07
N MET A 48 20.42 -3.37 0.89
CA MET A 48 20.28 -2.62 -0.34
C MET A 48 18.98 -2.99 -1.06
N VAL A 49 18.31 -1.97 -1.57
CA VAL A 49 17.07 -2.17 -2.34
C VAL A 49 17.41 -2.84 -3.67
N ARG A 50 16.73 -3.94 -3.99
CA ARG A 50 16.93 -4.67 -5.25
C ARG A 50 16.05 -4.08 -6.35
N PHE A 51 16.64 -3.20 -7.17
CA PHE A 51 15.99 -2.68 -8.37
C PHE A 51 16.30 -3.52 -9.62
N THR A 52 15.40 -3.50 -10.61
CA THR A 52 15.63 -4.12 -11.92
C THR A 52 16.64 -3.30 -12.73
N SER A 53 17.34 -3.94 -13.67
CA SER A 53 18.42 -3.30 -14.46
C SER A 53 17.99 -2.09 -15.29
N TRP A 54 16.69 -1.96 -15.59
CA TRP A 54 16.13 -0.87 -16.40
C TRP A 54 15.57 0.29 -15.56
N LEU A 55 15.47 0.17 -14.22
CA LEU A 55 14.90 1.20 -13.36
C LEU A 55 15.76 1.45 -12.10
N PRO A 56 16.91 2.15 -12.23
CA PRO A 56 17.79 2.49 -11.11
C PRO A 56 17.22 3.67 -10.30
N LEU A 57 16.12 3.44 -9.58
CA LEU A 57 15.42 4.46 -8.82
C LEU A 57 16.27 5.05 -7.68
N ASP A 58 17.15 4.21 -7.13
CA ASP A 58 18.20 4.56 -6.19
C ASP A 58 19.02 5.75 -6.70
N LYS A 59 19.54 5.71 -7.94
CA LYS A 59 20.45 6.75 -8.45
C LYS A 59 19.78 8.10 -8.65
N TRP A 60 18.53 8.08 -9.11
CA TRP A 60 17.77 9.27 -9.44
C TRP A 60 17.12 9.93 -8.21
N MET A 61 16.70 9.16 -7.20
CA MET A 61 15.99 9.67 -6.01
C MET A 61 16.56 9.12 -4.70
N ARG A 62 17.88 9.22 -4.52
CA ARG A 62 18.61 8.74 -3.33
C ARG A 62 17.96 9.17 -2.01
N GLY A 63 17.61 10.44 -1.86
CA GLY A 63 17.11 10.98 -0.59
C GLY A 63 15.79 10.39 -0.08
N ILE A 64 15.03 9.66 -0.91
CA ILE A 64 13.74 9.04 -0.51
C ILE A 64 13.83 7.51 -0.50
N VAL A 65 14.71 6.95 -1.34
CA VAL A 65 14.74 5.53 -1.68
C VAL A 65 15.95 4.81 -1.07
N GLU A 66 16.87 5.55 -0.44
CA GLU A 66 18.01 4.98 0.25
C GLU A 66 17.56 4.29 1.55
N ALA A 67 17.89 3.00 1.66
CA ALA A 67 17.60 2.20 2.84
C ALA A 67 18.72 2.44 3.87
N TYR A 68 18.43 3.23 4.91
CA TYR A 68 19.33 3.42 6.03
C TYR A 68 18.99 2.42 7.14
N GLY A 69 19.72 1.30 7.21
CA GLY A 69 19.82 0.52 8.45
C GLY A 69 18.95 -0.74 8.60
N ASP A 70 19.09 -1.33 9.78
CA ASP A 70 18.65 -2.66 10.20
C ASP A 70 17.15 -2.68 10.53
N CYS A 71 16.36 -3.48 9.81
CA CYS A 71 14.89 -3.57 10.00
C CYS A 71 14.48 -4.05 11.40
N ALA A 72 15.39 -4.68 12.15
CA ALA A 72 15.13 -5.24 13.47
C ALA A 72 15.20 -4.19 14.60
N GLN A 73 15.50 -2.93 14.28
CA GLN A 73 15.56 -1.85 15.27
C GLN A 73 14.23 -1.08 15.34
N ASP A 74 13.63 -1.06 16.53
CA ASP A 74 12.41 -0.30 16.80
C ASP A 74 12.71 1.20 16.99
N GLN A 75 12.51 1.99 15.92
CA GLN A 75 12.77 3.43 15.93
C GLN A 75 11.61 4.27 16.48
N TRP A 76 10.39 3.75 16.47
CA TRP A 76 9.18 4.50 16.85
C TRP A 76 8.11 3.60 17.44
N HIS A 77 7.55 4.04 18.57
CA HIS A 77 6.44 3.40 19.26
C HIS A 77 5.40 4.45 19.62
N TRP A 78 4.15 4.22 19.24
CA TRP A 78 3.04 5.09 19.58
C TRP A 78 1.80 4.25 19.92
N LEU A 79 1.19 4.53 21.08
CA LEU A 79 0.08 3.74 21.66
C LEU A 79 0.36 2.24 21.83
N GLY A 80 1.64 1.86 21.96
CA GLY A 80 2.07 0.47 22.07
C GLY A 80 2.16 -0.29 20.74
N LEU A 81 2.00 0.40 19.60
CA LEU A 81 2.27 -0.14 18.27
C LEU A 81 3.54 0.47 17.67
N THR A 82 4.25 -0.35 16.89
CA THR A 82 5.41 0.05 16.08
C THR A 82 4.97 0.76 14.79
N MET A 83 5.93 1.38 14.08
CA MET A 83 5.67 1.99 12.75
C MET A 83 4.98 1.01 11.78
N PRO A 84 5.49 -0.23 11.60
CA PRO A 84 4.82 -1.25 10.78
C PRO A 84 3.39 -1.59 11.26
N GLY A 85 3.18 -1.66 12.57
CA GLY A 85 1.85 -1.91 13.15
C GLY A 85 0.82 -0.83 12.75
N TRP A 86 1.21 0.44 12.79
CA TRP A 86 0.35 1.54 12.35
C TRP A 86 0.07 1.54 10.84
N LEU A 87 1.05 1.16 10.02
CA LEU A 87 0.85 1.01 8.58
C LEU A 87 -0.22 -0.04 8.27
N ILE A 88 -0.23 -1.17 8.97
CA ILE A 88 -1.27 -2.20 8.82
C ILE A 88 -2.65 -1.61 9.11
N VAL A 89 -2.82 -0.88 10.21
CA VAL A 89 -4.10 -0.26 10.60
C VAL A 89 -4.60 0.73 9.56
N VAL A 90 -3.73 1.65 9.11
CA VAL A 90 -4.10 2.69 8.14
C VAL A 90 -4.46 2.10 6.78
N PHE A 91 -3.67 1.15 6.28
CA PHE A 91 -3.95 0.53 4.98
C PHE A 91 -5.15 -0.41 5.02
N ALA A 92 -5.44 -1.06 6.15
CA ALA A 92 -6.68 -1.80 6.35
C ALA A 92 -7.91 -0.87 6.28
N ALA A 93 -7.88 0.27 6.98
CA ALA A 93 -8.93 1.28 6.88
C ALA A 93 -9.07 1.82 5.45
N TYR A 94 -7.95 2.03 4.75
CA TYR A 94 -7.95 2.50 3.37
C TYR A 94 -8.62 1.51 2.39
N LEU A 95 -8.43 0.21 2.59
CA LEU A 95 -9.14 -0.84 1.84
C LEU A 95 -10.64 -0.86 2.14
N ILE A 96 -11.05 -0.67 3.40
CA ILE A 96 -12.47 -0.60 3.77
C ILE A 96 -13.15 0.56 3.03
N VAL A 97 -12.52 1.74 3.00
CA VAL A 97 -13.05 2.90 2.26
C VAL A 97 -13.14 2.60 0.76
N ALA A 98 -12.14 1.91 0.18
CA ALA A 98 -12.18 1.52 -1.22
C ALA A 98 -13.35 0.57 -1.53
N ILE A 99 -13.64 -0.39 -0.64
CA ILE A 99 -14.78 -1.31 -0.78
C ILE A 99 -16.11 -0.56 -0.70
N VAL A 100 -16.27 0.36 0.26
CA VAL A 100 -17.48 1.20 0.36
C VAL A 100 -17.70 1.98 -0.93
N ILE A 101 -16.65 2.60 -1.47
CA ILE A 101 -16.75 3.35 -2.73
C ILE A 101 -17.08 2.43 -3.92
N ALA A 102 -16.52 1.22 -3.95
CA ALA A 102 -16.83 0.22 -4.98
C ALA A 102 -18.31 -0.18 -4.96
N LEU A 103 -18.87 -0.42 -3.76
CA LEU A 103 -20.28 -0.75 -3.56
C LEU A 103 -21.19 0.41 -4.01
N VAL A 104 -20.88 1.65 -3.61
CA VAL A 104 -21.64 2.83 -4.03
C VAL A 104 -21.61 2.98 -5.55
N MET A 105 -20.45 2.77 -6.19
CA MET A 105 -20.35 2.84 -7.65
C MET A 105 -21.11 1.72 -8.37
N ALA A 106 -21.16 0.51 -7.81
CA ALA A 106 -21.95 -0.58 -8.37
C ALA A 106 -23.46 -0.26 -8.33
N ILE A 107 -23.96 0.21 -7.18
CA ILE A 107 -25.37 0.58 -7.00
C ILE A 107 -25.77 1.75 -7.93
N CYS A 108 -24.91 2.77 -8.07
CA CYS A 108 -25.21 3.90 -8.96
C CYS A 108 -25.16 3.54 -10.46
N LYS A 109 -24.41 2.50 -10.85
CA LYS A 109 -24.41 2.00 -12.23
C LYS A 109 -25.73 1.32 -12.56
N GLU A 110 -26.22 0.46 -11.67
CA GLU A 110 -27.50 -0.27 -11.77
C GLU A 110 -28.68 0.69 -11.99
N LYS A 111 -28.78 1.74 -11.17
CA LYS A 111 -29.84 2.77 -11.30
C LYS A 111 -29.82 3.48 -12.66
N ARG A 112 -28.63 3.68 -13.25
CA ARG A 112 -28.47 4.38 -14.54
C ARG A 112 -28.80 3.48 -15.74
N SER A 113 -28.62 2.16 -15.64
CA SER A 113 -29.07 1.24 -16.70
C SER A 113 -30.58 1.05 -16.71
N MET A 114 -31.23 1.09 -15.54
CA MET A 114 -32.69 0.94 -15.42
C MET A 114 -33.49 2.15 -15.96
N TRP A 115 -32.91 3.35 -15.96
CA TRP A 115 -33.54 4.60 -16.41
C TRP A 115 -33.33 4.92 -17.90
N ARG A 116 -32.84 3.96 -18.70
CA ARG A 116 -32.52 4.14 -20.12
C ARG A 116 -33.37 3.25 -21.00
#